data_AF-A0A971DYU6-F1
#
_entry.id   AF-A0A971DYU6-F1
#
_cell.length_a   1.000
_cell.length_b   1.000
_cell.length_c   1.000
_cell.angle_alpha   90.00
_cell.angle_beta   90.00
_cell.angle_gamma   90.00
#
_symmetry.space_group_name_H-M   'P 1'
#
loop_
_entity.id
_entity.type
_entity.pdbx_description
1 polymer ?
#
loop_
_entity_poly.entity_id
_entity_poly.type
_entity_poly.pdbx_seq_one_letter_code
_entity_poly.pdbx_strand_id
1 'polypeptide(L)' 'MNYKCLECGWSGAENELLCDSTDACSGVEQVDVCPNCGSQHVIIVFSETGN' A
#
# COMPACT_ATOMS: atom_id res chain seq x y z
N MET A 1 -10.75 3.69 -0.78
CA MET A 1 -9.45 4.32 -0.48
C MET A 1 -8.52 3.96 -1.62
N ASN A 2 -7.79 4.93 -2.18
CA ASN A 2 -6.78 4.66 -3.19
C ASN A 2 -5.42 4.68 -2.51
N TYR A 3 -4.50 3.84 -2.96
CA TYR A 3 -3.13 3.79 -2.47
C TYR A 3 -2.21 4.30 -3.57
N LYS A 4 -1.13 4.98 -3.19
CA LYS A 4 -0.09 5.43 -4.12
C LYS A 4 1.29 5.08 -3.59
N CYS A 5 2.09 4.45 -4.44
CA CYS A 5 3.51 4.23 -4.19
C CYS A 5 4.31 5.49 -4.48
N LEU A 6 5.12 5.93 -3.53
CA LEU A 6 5.97 7.12 -3.67
C LEU A 6 7.22 6.87 -4.53
N GLU A 7 7.67 5.61 -4.64
CA GLU A 7 8.88 5.28 -5.38
C GLU A 7 8.63 5.18 -6.89
N CYS A 8 7.62 4.40 -7.30
CA CYS A 8 7.33 4.15 -8.72
C CYS A 8 6.13 4.93 -9.25
N GLY A 9 5.39 5.63 -8.38
CA GLY A 9 4.19 6.38 -8.75
C GLY A 9 2.96 5.54 -9.05
N TRP A 10 3.01 4.21 -8.81
CA TRP A 10 1.86 3.33 -8.94
C TRP A 10 0.71 3.81 -8.07
N SER A 11 -0.53 3.73 -8.57
CA SER A 11 -1.73 4.01 -7.80
C SER A 11 -2.80 2.98 -8.10
N GLY A 12 -3.41 2.43 -7.05
CA GLY A 12 -4.43 1.39 -7.17
C GLY A 12 -5.24 1.24 -5.89
N ALA A 13 -6.08 0.22 -5.82
CA ALA A 13 -6.88 -0.06 -4.64
C ALA A 13 -6.13 -0.95 -3.62
N GLU A 14 -6.59 -0.97 -2.37
CA GLU A 14 -6.02 -1.78 -1.28
C GLU A 14 -5.87 -3.25 -1.65
N ASN A 15 -6.87 -3.80 -2.33
CA ASN A 15 -6.91 -5.20 -2.74
C ASN A 15 -5.88 -5.56 -3.81
N GLU A 16 -5.19 -4.58 -4.38
CA GLU A 16 -4.09 -4.77 -5.32
C GLU A 16 -2.71 -4.71 -4.64
N LEU A 17 -2.65 -4.26 -3.37
CA LEU A 17 -1.42 -4.27 -2.60
C LEU A 17 -1.01 -5.70 -2.27
N LEU A 18 0.30 -5.93 -2.29
CA LEU A 18 0.86 -7.17 -1.79
C LEU A 18 0.97 -7.04 -0.27
N CYS A 19 0.29 -7.92 0.45
CA CYS A 19 0.42 -8.01 1.90
C CYS A 19 1.54 -9.00 2.19
N ASP A 20 2.73 -8.50 2.53
CA ASP A 20 3.82 -9.38 2.93
C ASP A 20 3.56 -9.84 4.38
N SER A 21 3.10 -11.07 4.51
CA SER A 21 2.75 -11.69 5.79
C SER A 21 3.96 -12.41 6.41
N THR A 22 5.19 -12.18 5.93
CA THR A 22 6.36 -12.99 6.31
C THR A 22 6.98 -12.68 7.68
N ASP A 23 6.25 -12.08 8.62
CA ASP A 23 6.69 -12.04 10.02
C ASP A 23 5.54 -12.12 11.05
N ALA A 24 4.76 -13.20 10.91
CA ALA A 24 3.87 -13.66 11.96
C ALA A 24 4.64 -14.30 13.14
N CYS A 25 5.55 -13.55 13.79
CA CYS A 25 6.24 -14.05 14.99
C CYS A 25 6.17 -13.13 16.22
N SER A 26 5.60 -11.92 16.20
CA SER A 26 5.40 -11.11 17.43
C SER A 26 4.46 -9.89 17.31
N GLY A 27 3.35 -9.99 16.57
CA GLY A 27 2.26 -9.00 16.68
C GLY A 27 2.55 -7.63 16.06
N VAL A 28 3.10 -7.62 14.85
CA VAL A 28 3.46 -6.39 14.13
C VAL A 28 2.54 -6.14 12.93
N GLU A 29 2.40 -4.84 12.68
CA GLU A 29 1.48 -4.14 11.80
C GLU A 29 1.54 -4.67 10.35
N GLN A 30 0.40 -4.84 9.69
CA GLN A 30 0.36 -5.17 8.27
C GLN A 30 1.13 -4.12 7.49
N VAL A 31 2.18 -4.54 6.77
CA VAL A 31 2.95 -3.65 5.91
C VAL A 31 2.44 -3.82 4.49
N ASP A 32 1.84 -2.76 3.96
CA ASP A 32 1.38 -2.73 2.58
C ASP A 32 2.58 -2.58 1.62
N VAL A 33 2.65 -3.45 0.62
CA VAL A 33 3.73 -3.47 -0.36
C VAL A 33 3.20 -3.14 -1.75
N CYS A 34 3.89 -2.24 -2.44
CA CYS A 34 3.58 -1.88 -3.81
C CYS A 34 3.76 -3.08 -4.75
N PRO A 35 2.73 -3.51 -5.49
CA PRO A 35 2.81 -4.66 -6.40
C PRO A 35 3.76 -4.42 -7.59
N ASN A 36 3.96 -3.16 -7.97
CA ASN A 36 4.74 -2.83 -9.16
C ASN A 36 6.26 -2.83 -8.96
N CYS A 37 6.74 -2.39 -7.78
CA CYS A 37 8.17 -2.25 -7.49
C CYS A 37 8.63 -2.95 -6.21
N GLY A 38 7.72 -3.51 -5.41
CA GLY A 38 8.03 -4.15 -4.13
C GLY A 38 8.35 -3.17 -2.99
N SER A 39 8.12 -1.87 -3.17
CA SER A 39 8.37 -0.87 -2.13
C SER A 39 7.27 -0.86 -1.06
N GLN A 40 7.65 -0.72 0.20
CA GLN A 40 6.75 -0.56 1.34
C GLN A 40 6.29 0.90 1.53
N HIS A 41 6.80 1.83 0.73
CA HIS A 41 6.40 3.25 0.76
C HIS A 41 5.13 3.47 -0.05
N VAL A 42 4.00 2.93 0.43
CA VAL A 42 2.67 3.20 -0.09
C VAL A 42 1.86 4.04 0.90
N ILE A 43 1.16 5.05 0.39
CA ILE A 43 0.35 5.96 1.19
C ILE A 43 -1.11 5.90 0.76
N ILE A 44 -2.03 6.07 1.72
CA ILE A 44 -3.46 6.22 1.45
C ILE A 44 -3.70 7.61 0.88
N VAL A 45 -4.17 7.66 -0.36
CA VAL A 45 -4.68 8.85 -1.03
C VAL A 45 -6.20 8.84 -0.91
N PHE A 46 -6.72 9.72 -0.06
CA PHE A 46 -8.15 10.04 -0.09
C PHE A 46 -8.40 10.83 -1.37
N SER A 47 -9.15 10.24 -2.29
CA SER A 47 -9.78 11.02 -3.35
C SER A 47 -10.79 11.92 -2.65
N GLU A 48 -10.40 13.14 -2.30
CA GLU A 48 -11.36 14.18 -1.94
C GLU A 48 -12.24 14.38 -3.17
N THR A 49 -13.40 13.72 -3.18
CA THR A 49 -14.48 14.05 -4.09
C THR A 49 -14.90 15.47 -3.72
N GLY A 50 -14.29 16.45 -4.38
CA GLY A 50 -14.67 17.85 -4.24
C GLY A 50 -16.10 18.04 -4.74
N ASN A 51 -17.04 18.18 -3.82
CA ASN A 51 -18.09 19.21 -3.84
C ASN A 51 -18.82 19.27 -2.51
#